data_AF-A0A6P5WWX1-F1
#
_entry.id   AF-A0A6P5WWX1-F1
#
_cell.length_a   1.000
_cell.length_b   1.000
_cell.length_c   1.000
_cell.angle_alpha   90.00
_cell.angle_beta   90.00
_cell.angle_gamma   90.00
#
_symmetry.space_group_name_H-M   'P 1'
#
loop_
_entity.id
_entity.type
_entity.pdbx_description
1 polymer ?
#
loop_
_entity_poly.entity_id
_entity_poly.type
_entity_poly.pdbx_seq_one_letter_code
_entity_poly.pdbx_strand_id
1 'polypeptide(L)'
;MKFRVLNFGGRVVIREDVRHLEAAYRAQKLLRGLANTLKDLWVSHDTLHVLTYAEELAAHLPLFHNLNNIEVFDEPMDSACRGLLNILQNSPHLESLHFLERICLSKHAEEHDRIFDPVPACFLTHLKTVKICFFDESEEVLHVVKSLLETATGLEKLWLQSSGGKRIYDLLSAHSEGLMNCKIAFYC
;
A
#
# COMPACT_ATOMS: atom_id res chain seq x y z
N MET A 1 13.05 1.25 -10.99
CA MET A 1 13.23 1.67 -12.40
C MET A 1 13.66 0.47 -13.26
N LYS A 2 12.82 -0.05 -14.17
CA LYS A 2 13.17 -1.20 -15.03
C LYS A 2 13.57 -0.69 -16.42
N PHE A 3 14.86 -0.77 -16.73
CA PHE A 3 15.39 -0.43 -18.06
C PHE A 3 15.39 -1.65 -18.96
N ARG A 4 15.00 -1.48 -20.23
CA ARG A 4 15.24 -2.50 -21.27
C ARG A 4 16.61 -2.25 -21.88
N VAL A 5 17.54 -3.17 -21.67
CA VAL A 5 18.87 -3.14 -22.28
C VAL A 5 18.78 -3.81 -23.66
N LEU A 6 18.91 -3.02 -24.72
CA LEU A 6 19.04 -3.54 -26.09
C LEU A 6 20.50 -3.36 -26.53
N ASN A 7 21.19 -4.46 -26.83
CA ASN A 7 22.57 -4.44 -27.32
C ASN A 7 22.59 -4.57 -28.84
N PHE A 8 23.03 -3.51 -29.52
CA PHE A 8 23.32 -3.54 -30.95
C PHE A 8 24.76 -3.06 -31.17
N GLY A 9 25.65 -3.97 -31.56
CA GLY A 9 26.99 -3.63 -32.06
C GLY A 9 27.84 -2.75 -31.13
N GLY A 10 27.76 -2.98 -29.81
CA GLY A 10 28.57 -2.24 -28.83
C GLY A 10 27.97 -0.91 -28.35
N ARG A 11 26.74 -0.55 -28.75
CA ARG A 11 25.97 0.54 -28.13
C ARG A 11 24.91 -0.01 -27.19
N VAL A 12 25.00 0.35 -25.91
CA VAL A 12 23.96 0.12 -24.92
C VAL A 12 22.96 1.26 -25.03
N VAL A 13 21.77 0.97 -25.55
CA VAL A 13 20.67 1.93 -25.52
C VAL A 13 19.79 1.59 -24.32
N ILE A 14 19.82 2.46 -23.31
CA ILE A 14 18.88 2.43 -22.20
C ILE A 14 17.63 3.17 -22.68
N ARG A 15 16.56 2.44 -22.99
CA ARG A 15 15.24 3.05 -23.24
C ARG A 15 14.33 2.76 -22.07
N GLU A 16 13.69 3.80 -21.58
CA GLU A 16 12.48 3.70 -20.78
C GLU A 16 11.43 2.90 -21.59
N ASP A 17 10.74 1.94 -20.94
CA ASP A 17 9.68 1.20 -21.64
C ASP A 17 8.48 2.14 -21.80
N VAL A 18 8.46 2.82 -22.95
CA VAL A 18 7.45 3.81 -23.35
C VAL A 18 6.01 3.33 -23.08
N ARG A 19 5.75 2.03 -23.17
CA ARG A 19 4.42 1.44 -22.92
C ARG A 19 3.99 1.55 -21.47
N HIS A 20 4.91 1.38 -20.52
CA HIS A 20 4.64 1.51 -19.09
C HIS A 20 4.41 2.98 -18.71
N LEU A 21 5.19 3.88 -19.29
CA LEU A 21 5.01 5.32 -19.10
C LEU A 21 3.64 5.76 -19.64
N GLU A 22 3.29 5.41 -20.88
CA GLU A 22 1.97 5.69 -21.45
C GLU A 22 0.82 5.14 -20.59
N ALA A 23 0.97 3.92 -20.05
CA ALA A 23 -0.01 3.34 -19.14
C ALA A 23 -0.15 4.16 -17.85
N ALA A 24 0.96 4.64 -17.27
CA ALA A 24 0.96 5.50 -16.09
C ALA A 24 0.20 6.81 -16.33
N TYR A 25 0.48 7.49 -17.45
CA TYR A 25 -0.23 8.71 -17.85
C TYR A 25 -1.74 8.46 -18.04
N ARG A 26 -2.12 7.34 -18.64
CA ARG A 26 -3.54 6.97 -18.82
C ARG A 26 -4.23 6.67 -17.49
N ALA A 27 -3.59 5.90 -16.61
CA ALA A 27 -4.11 5.59 -15.28
C ALA A 27 -4.30 6.86 -14.45
N GLN A 28 -3.30 7.76 -14.45
CA GLN A 28 -3.39 9.03 -13.73
C GLN A 28 -4.50 9.93 -14.27
N LYS A 29 -4.65 10.02 -15.61
CA LYS A 29 -5.74 10.78 -16.24
C LYS A 29 -7.11 10.25 -15.83
N LEU A 30 -7.26 8.92 -15.74
CA LEU A 30 -8.50 8.29 -15.27
C LEU A 30 -8.77 8.61 -13.80
N LEU A 31 -7.79 8.42 -12.92
CA LEU A 31 -7.91 8.75 -11.50
C LEU A 31 -8.30 10.21 -11.27
N ARG A 32 -7.66 11.14 -12.01
CA ARG A 32 -7.99 12.57 -11.99
C ARG A 32 -9.43 12.85 -12.42
N GLY A 33 -9.93 12.17 -13.44
CA GLY A 33 -11.32 12.33 -13.89
C GLY A 33 -12.36 11.85 -12.88
N LEU A 34 -11.99 10.90 -12.02
CA LEU A 34 -12.90 10.25 -11.06
C LEU A 34 -12.75 10.75 -9.62
N ALA A 35 -11.70 11.51 -9.31
CA ALA A 35 -11.29 11.80 -7.93
C ALA A 35 -12.39 12.38 -7.03
N ASN A 36 -13.24 13.26 -7.59
CA ASN A 36 -14.30 13.93 -6.84
C ASN A 36 -15.55 13.05 -6.64
N THR A 37 -15.68 11.92 -7.35
CA THR A 37 -16.86 11.04 -7.28
C THR A 37 -16.55 9.67 -6.71
N LEU A 38 -15.27 9.28 -6.70
CA LEU A 38 -14.82 7.97 -6.26
C LEU A 38 -14.98 7.83 -4.74
N LYS A 39 -15.72 6.81 -4.33
CA LYS A 39 -15.93 6.43 -2.91
C LYS A 39 -15.24 5.13 -2.52
N ASP A 40 -15.19 4.22 -3.48
CA ASP A 40 -14.61 2.90 -3.35
C ASP A 40 -13.64 2.71 -4.52
N LEU A 41 -12.40 2.34 -4.20
CA LEU A 41 -11.37 2.04 -5.19
C LEU A 41 -10.99 0.58 -5.08
N TRP A 42 -11.37 -0.20 -6.08
CA TRP A 42 -10.86 -1.54 -6.27
C TRP A 42 -9.75 -1.50 -7.31
N VAL A 43 -8.51 -1.80 -6.90
CA VAL A 43 -7.32 -1.57 -7.73
C VAL A 43 -6.37 -2.77 -7.68
N SER A 44 -5.88 -3.21 -8.83
CA SER A 44 -4.93 -4.31 -8.90
C SER A 44 -3.53 -3.87 -8.49
N HIS A 45 -2.73 -4.82 -8.01
CA HIS A 45 -1.30 -4.63 -7.77
C HIS A 45 -0.58 -4.00 -8.98
N ASP A 46 -0.83 -4.53 -10.18
CA ASP A 46 -0.23 -4.04 -11.42
C ASP A 46 -0.56 -2.58 -11.71
N THR A 47 -1.79 -2.15 -11.43
CA THR A 47 -2.20 -0.76 -11.64
C THR A 47 -1.42 0.18 -10.71
N LEU A 48 -1.24 -0.22 -9.45
CA LEU A 48 -0.45 0.55 -8.48
C LEU A 48 1.03 0.58 -8.86
N HIS A 49 1.57 -0.55 -9.32
CA HIS A 49 2.94 -0.61 -9.83
C HIS A 49 3.10 0.26 -11.09
N VAL A 50 2.10 0.32 -11.97
CA VAL A 50 2.12 1.18 -13.16
C VAL A 50 2.26 2.65 -12.80
N LEU A 51 1.62 3.11 -11.72
CA LEU A 51 1.75 4.49 -11.25
C LEU A 51 3.17 4.86 -10.80
N THR A 52 4.04 3.88 -10.55
CA THR A 52 5.45 4.12 -10.17
C THR A 52 6.34 4.46 -11.36
N TYR A 53 5.89 4.25 -12.61
CA TYR A 53 6.72 4.53 -13.80
C TYR A 53 6.79 6.01 -14.18
N ALA A 54 5.97 6.86 -13.58
CA ALA A 54 5.95 8.30 -13.83
C ALA A 54 5.96 9.04 -12.49
N GLU A 55 7.13 9.08 -11.83
CA GLU A 55 7.26 9.67 -10.49
C GLU A 55 6.87 11.15 -10.46
N GLU A 56 7.08 11.88 -11.57
CA GLU A 56 6.65 13.27 -11.73
C GLU A 56 5.12 13.44 -11.61
N LEU A 57 4.37 12.37 -11.89
CA LEU A 57 2.91 12.36 -11.81
C LEU A 57 2.40 12.16 -10.38
N ALA A 58 3.24 11.68 -9.46
CA ALA A 58 2.87 11.50 -8.06
C ALA A 58 2.47 12.83 -7.41
N ALA A 59 3.22 13.90 -7.68
CA ALA A 59 2.93 15.26 -7.22
C ALA A 59 1.66 15.86 -7.84
N HIS A 60 1.11 15.22 -8.87
CA HIS A 60 -0.07 15.66 -9.60
C HIS A 60 -1.27 14.73 -9.42
N LEU A 61 -1.21 13.79 -8.47
CA LEU A 61 -2.39 13.05 -8.09
C LEU A 61 -3.43 14.00 -7.46
N PRO A 62 -4.72 13.79 -7.77
CA PRO A 62 -5.79 14.57 -7.17
C PRO A 62 -6.00 14.16 -5.72
N LEU A 63 -6.57 15.06 -4.90
CA LEU A 63 -7.09 14.67 -3.60
C LEU A 63 -8.40 13.88 -3.78
N PHE A 64 -8.46 12.71 -3.18
CA PHE A 64 -9.61 11.82 -3.18
C PHE A 64 -10.47 12.06 -1.93
N HIS A 65 -11.11 13.24 -1.84
CA HIS A 65 -11.86 13.64 -0.64
C HIS A 65 -13.04 12.73 -0.28
N ASN A 66 -13.59 12.03 -1.26
CA ASN A 66 -14.74 11.15 -1.07
C ASN A 66 -14.36 9.67 -0.99
N LEU A 67 -13.07 9.33 -1.18
CA LEU A 67 -12.61 7.95 -1.16
C LEU A 67 -12.51 7.46 0.28
N ASN A 68 -13.38 6.51 0.60
CA ASN A 68 -13.50 5.95 1.93
C ASN A 68 -12.91 4.54 1.99
N ASN A 69 -12.94 3.79 0.89
CA ASN A 69 -12.54 2.39 0.87
C ASN A 69 -11.56 2.10 -0.27
N ILE A 70 -10.46 1.42 0.05
CA ILE A 70 -9.52 0.87 -0.92
C ILE A 70 -9.46 -0.65 -0.74
N GLU A 71 -9.62 -1.36 -1.85
CA GLU A 71 -9.37 -2.80 -1.93
C GLU A 71 -8.29 -3.08 -2.97
N VAL A 72 -7.29 -3.84 -2.58
CA VAL A 72 -6.16 -4.25 -3.43
C VAL A 72 -6.26 -5.73 -3.73
N PHE A 73 -6.11 -6.11 -5.01
CA PHE A 73 -6.33 -7.49 -5.47
C PHE A 73 -5.34 -7.95 -6.56
N ASP A 74 -5.57 -9.17 -7.05
CA ASP A 74 -4.85 -9.95 -8.08
C ASP A 74 -3.54 -10.61 -7.64
N GLU A 75 -2.65 -9.89 -6.96
CA GLU A 75 -1.32 -10.40 -6.60
C GLU A 75 -0.87 -9.93 -5.22
N PRO A 76 0.16 -10.59 -4.62
CA PRO A 76 0.76 -10.11 -3.39
C PRO A 76 1.20 -8.64 -3.49
N MET A 77 0.78 -7.82 -2.53
CA MET A 77 1.03 -6.38 -2.54
C MET A 77 2.29 -6.04 -1.78
N ASP A 78 3.22 -5.35 -2.43
CA ASP A 78 4.33 -4.68 -1.77
C ASP A 78 3.80 -3.48 -0.98
N SER A 79 3.84 -3.57 0.36
CA SER A 79 3.39 -2.49 1.25
C SER A 79 4.18 -1.18 1.08
N ALA A 80 5.41 -1.25 0.56
CA ALA A 80 6.25 -0.09 0.24
C ALA A 80 6.04 0.43 -1.20
N CYS A 81 5.05 -0.09 -1.94
CA CYS A 81 4.75 0.36 -3.29
C CYS A 81 4.38 1.86 -3.30
N ARG A 82 5.22 2.67 -3.95
CA ARG A 82 4.99 4.13 -4.06
C ARG A 82 3.62 4.48 -4.65
N GLY A 83 3.10 3.68 -5.57
CA GLY A 83 1.76 3.88 -6.13
C GLY A 83 0.66 3.80 -5.07
N LEU A 84 0.72 2.79 -4.19
CA LEU A 84 -0.19 2.65 -3.05
C LEU A 84 -0.01 3.81 -2.06
N LEU A 85 1.23 4.07 -1.63
CA LEU A 85 1.54 5.12 -0.67
C LEU A 85 1.04 6.49 -1.17
N ASN A 86 1.26 6.81 -2.44
CA ASN A 86 0.80 8.05 -3.04
C ASN A 86 -0.73 8.20 -3.01
N ILE A 87 -1.49 7.11 -3.25
CA ILE A 87 -2.95 7.14 -3.13
C ILE A 87 -3.35 7.36 -1.67
N LEU A 88 -2.74 6.65 -0.72
CA LEU A 88 -3.00 6.83 0.71
C LEU A 88 -2.75 8.27 1.16
N GLN A 89 -1.65 8.88 0.73
CA GLN A 89 -1.33 10.30 1.01
C GLN A 89 -2.39 11.26 0.47
N ASN A 90 -3.02 10.93 -0.66
CA ASN A 90 -4.02 11.76 -1.29
C ASN A 90 -5.46 11.42 -0.88
N SER A 91 -5.66 10.54 0.10
CA SER A 91 -6.99 10.05 0.52
C SER A 91 -7.26 10.41 1.98
N PRO A 92 -7.54 11.69 2.29
CA PRO A 92 -7.56 12.20 3.67
C PRO A 92 -8.69 11.62 4.54
N HIS A 93 -9.75 11.08 3.95
CA HIS A 93 -10.92 10.54 4.65
C HIS A 93 -11.06 9.01 4.52
N LEU A 94 -9.98 8.32 4.09
CA LEU A 94 -10.00 6.87 3.95
C LEU A 94 -10.33 6.21 5.29
N GLU A 95 -11.36 5.36 5.30
CA GLU A 95 -11.83 4.63 6.48
C GLU A 95 -11.40 3.16 6.46
N SER A 96 -11.31 2.55 5.28
CA SER A 96 -11.01 1.13 5.11
C SER A 96 -9.94 0.85 4.07
N LEU A 97 -8.97 0.01 4.42
CA LEU A 97 -7.92 -0.49 3.54
C LEU A 97 -7.83 -2.01 3.61
N HIS A 98 -8.16 -2.68 2.50
CA HIS A 98 -8.21 -4.13 2.41
C HIS A 98 -7.19 -4.66 1.40
N PHE A 99 -6.36 -5.60 1.84
CA PHE A 99 -5.48 -6.39 1.00
C PHE A 99 -6.14 -7.76 0.82
N LEU A 100 -6.64 -8.04 -0.39
CA LEU A 100 -7.33 -9.28 -0.70
C LEU A 100 -6.38 -10.44 -1.00
N GLU A 101 -5.10 -10.13 -1.23
CA GLU A 101 -3.99 -11.06 -1.39
C GLU A 101 -2.94 -10.85 -0.29
N ARG A 102 -1.88 -11.67 -0.30
CA ARG A 102 -0.75 -11.56 0.65
C ARG A 102 -0.12 -10.16 0.61
N ILE A 103 0.50 -9.75 1.71
CA ILE A 103 1.38 -8.58 1.73
C ILE A 103 2.83 -9.04 1.71
N CYS A 104 3.69 -8.28 1.07
CA CYS A 104 5.14 -8.46 1.10
C CYS A 104 5.86 -7.11 1.32
N LEU A 105 7.14 -7.18 1.65
CA LEU A 105 8.07 -6.05 1.57
C LEU A 105 9.15 -6.38 0.55
N SER A 106 9.23 -5.62 -0.54
CA SER A 106 10.31 -5.85 -1.50
C SER A 106 11.66 -5.44 -0.91
N LYS A 107 12.62 -6.36 -0.86
CA LYS A 107 13.98 -6.16 -0.29
C LYS A 107 14.77 -4.97 -0.83
N HIS A 108 14.28 -4.33 -1.90
CA HIS A 108 14.89 -3.18 -2.56
C HIS A 108 14.49 -1.83 -1.94
N ALA A 109 13.57 -1.79 -0.97
CA ALA A 109 13.33 -0.58 -0.20
C ALA A 109 14.48 -0.39 0.80
N GLU A 110 15.32 0.63 0.60
CA GLU A 110 16.44 0.93 1.51
C GLU A 110 15.98 1.40 2.91
N GLU A 111 14.66 1.60 3.10
CA GLU A 111 14.04 2.18 4.30
C GLU A 111 12.85 1.34 4.80
N HIS A 112 13.07 0.04 5.04
CA HIS A 112 12.03 -0.85 5.59
C HIS A 112 11.43 -0.33 6.90
N ASP A 113 12.21 0.33 7.75
CA ASP A 113 11.75 0.83 9.05
C ASP A 113 10.75 2.00 8.95
N ARG A 114 10.52 2.54 7.75
CA ARG A 114 9.73 3.77 7.52
C ARG A 114 8.72 3.63 6.38
N ILE A 115 8.04 2.47 6.30
CA ILE A 115 7.06 2.14 5.24
C ILE A 115 6.06 3.27 4.98
N PHE A 116 5.54 3.85 6.07
CA PHE A 116 4.56 4.93 6.04
C PHE A 116 5.17 6.27 6.45
N ASP A 117 6.43 6.58 6.09
CA ASP A 117 7.00 7.93 6.26
C ASP A 117 6.99 8.67 4.89
N PRO A 118 6.30 9.81 4.75
CA PRO A 118 5.46 10.48 5.77
C PRO A 118 4.18 9.69 6.06
N VAL A 119 3.63 9.83 7.28
CA VAL A 119 2.40 9.13 7.69
C VAL A 119 1.20 9.69 6.93
N PRO A 120 0.40 8.86 6.23
CA PRO A 120 -0.82 9.32 5.56
C PRO A 120 -1.78 9.98 6.55
N ALA A 121 -2.32 11.15 6.19
CA ALA A 121 -3.21 11.90 7.09
C ALA A 121 -4.44 11.09 7.54
N CYS A 122 -4.95 10.17 6.72
CA CYS A 122 -6.05 9.29 7.07
C CYS A 122 -5.72 8.34 8.22
N PHE A 123 -4.46 7.93 8.40
CA PHE A 123 -4.05 7.01 9.48
C PHE A 123 -4.24 7.64 10.86
N LEU A 124 -4.09 8.96 10.92
CA LEU A 124 -4.24 9.75 12.15
C LEU A 124 -5.68 10.18 12.40
N THR A 125 -6.58 10.07 11.42
CA THR A 125 -7.89 10.74 11.47
C THR A 125 -9.09 9.85 11.19
N HIS A 126 -9.08 9.08 10.09
CA HIS A 126 -10.28 8.41 9.56
C HIS A 126 -10.13 6.90 9.39
N LEU A 127 -8.89 6.38 9.28
CA LEU A 127 -8.66 4.96 9.03
C LEU A 127 -9.08 4.15 10.25
N LYS A 128 -10.19 3.43 10.13
CA LYS A 128 -10.79 2.63 11.20
C LYS A 128 -10.53 1.16 11.03
N THR A 129 -10.45 0.67 9.78
CA THR A 129 -10.37 -0.76 9.52
C THR A 129 -9.29 -1.11 8.51
N VAL A 130 -8.47 -2.10 8.85
CA VAL A 130 -7.56 -2.74 7.91
C VAL A 130 -7.85 -4.23 7.85
N LYS A 131 -7.81 -4.80 6.65
CA LYS A 131 -7.99 -6.23 6.43
C LYS A 131 -6.82 -6.77 5.62
N ILE A 132 -6.22 -7.85 6.11
CA ILE A 132 -5.12 -8.56 5.45
C ILE A 132 -5.56 -10.01 5.24
N CYS A 133 -5.80 -10.37 3.98
CA CYS A 133 -6.07 -11.75 3.57
C CYS A 133 -4.76 -12.53 3.45
N PHE A 134 -4.86 -13.87 3.52
CA PHE A 134 -3.71 -14.78 3.41
C PHE A 134 -2.52 -14.39 4.30
N PHE A 135 -2.79 -13.92 5.51
CA PHE A 135 -1.78 -13.47 6.46
C PHE A 135 -0.86 -14.63 6.86
N ASP A 136 0.44 -14.46 6.61
CA ASP A 136 1.50 -15.31 7.13
C ASP A 136 2.27 -14.60 8.26
N GLU A 137 2.89 -15.38 9.14
CA GLU A 137 3.69 -14.84 10.24
C GLU A 137 5.16 -14.63 9.86
N SER A 138 5.44 -14.26 8.61
CA SER A 138 6.79 -13.86 8.21
C SER A 138 7.20 -12.55 8.90
N GLU A 139 8.49 -12.38 9.14
CA GLU A 139 9.03 -11.16 9.73
C GLU A 139 8.69 -9.92 8.89
N GLU A 140 8.63 -10.06 7.56
CA GLU A 140 8.24 -9.00 6.64
C GLU A 140 6.80 -8.55 6.92
N VAL A 141 5.84 -9.47 6.97
CA VAL A 141 4.43 -9.14 7.22
C VAL A 141 4.22 -8.63 8.64
N LEU A 142 4.89 -9.21 9.64
CA LEU A 142 4.83 -8.74 11.03
C LEU A 142 5.35 -7.31 11.16
N HIS A 143 6.39 -6.95 10.40
CA HIS A 143 6.92 -5.59 10.34
C HIS A 143 5.91 -4.60 9.75
N VAL A 144 5.23 -4.95 8.65
CA VAL A 144 4.14 -4.10 8.10
C VAL A 144 3.05 -3.86 9.14
N VAL A 145 2.60 -4.93 9.80
CA VAL A 145 1.56 -4.83 10.82
C VAL A 145 2.04 -3.95 11.97
N LYS A 146 3.27 -4.12 12.43
CA LYS A 146 3.84 -3.26 13.48
C LYS A 146 3.86 -1.80 13.06
N SER A 147 4.40 -1.46 11.88
CA SER A 147 4.42 -0.09 11.38
C SER A 147 3.03 0.51 11.22
N LEU A 148 2.05 -0.29 10.77
CA LEU A 148 0.67 0.14 10.67
C LEU A 148 0.08 0.45 12.06
N LEU A 149 0.30 -0.43 13.04
CA LEU A 149 -0.20 -0.25 14.39
C LEU A 149 0.43 0.97 15.10
N GLU A 150 1.71 1.25 14.83
CA GLU A 150 2.42 2.42 15.39
C GLU A 150 1.99 3.75 14.74
N THR A 151 1.64 3.74 13.46
CA THR A 151 1.33 4.97 12.70
C THR A 151 -0.18 5.28 12.62
N ALA A 152 -1.03 4.25 12.57
CA ALA A 152 -2.49 4.39 12.48
C ALA A 152 -3.14 4.41 13.87
N THR A 153 -2.96 5.52 14.59
CA THR A 153 -3.50 5.70 15.94
C THR A 153 -5.04 5.70 16.00
N GLY A 154 -5.71 6.01 14.89
CA GLY A 154 -7.17 5.96 14.75
C GLY A 154 -7.74 4.56 14.44
N LEU A 155 -6.88 3.55 14.27
CA LEU A 155 -7.30 2.21 13.85
C LEU A 155 -8.13 1.53 14.93
N GLU A 156 -9.36 1.15 14.59
CA GLU A 156 -10.29 0.48 15.51
C GLU A 156 -10.24 -1.04 15.37
N LYS A 157 -10.05 -1.56 14.15
CA LYS A 157 -10.08 -2.99 13.86
C LYS A 157 -9.02 -3.40 12.82
N LEU A 158 -8.29 -4.45 13.13
CA LEU A 158 -7.39 -5.14 12.21
C LEU A 158 -7.85 -6.59 12.03
N TRP A 159 -8.22 -6.94 10.80
CA TRP A 159 -8.68 -8.28 10.42
C TRP A 159 -7.56 -9.06 9.74
N LEU A 160 -7.19 -10.20 10.30
CA LEU A 160 -6.14 -11.07 9.78
C LEU A 160 -6.73 -12.43 9.40
N GLN A 161 -6.63 -12.81 8.12
CA GLN A 161 -6.98 -14.17 7.69
C GLN A 161 -5.79 -15.08 7.92
N SER A 162 -5.78 -15.80 9.03
CA SER A 162 -4.67 -16.70 9.38
C SER A 162 -5.19 -18.11 9.63
N SER A 163 -4.40 -19.11 9.23
CA SER A 163 -4.69 -20.51 9.53
C SER A 163 -4.21 -20.97 10.92
N GLY A 164 -3.66 -20.09 11.78
CA GLY A 164 -3.28 -20.48 13.16
C GLY A 164 -2.20 -19.64 13.85
N GLY A 165 -2.28 -18.31 13.85
CA GLY A 165 -1.18 -17.45 14.30
C GLY A 165 -0.95 -17.34 15.82
N LYS A 166 0.25 -17.70 16.29
CA LYS A 166 0.72 -17.54 17.69
C LYS A 166 1.68 -16.33 17.84
N ARG A 167 2.52 -16.04 16.84
CA ARG A 167 3.58 -15.02 16.91
C ARG A 167 3.06 -13.59 16.96
N ILE A 168 1.92 -13.34 16.33
CA ILE A 168 1.29 -12.02 16.37
C ILE A 168 0.90 -11.61 17.80
N TYR A 169 0.46 -12.56 18.63
CA TYR A 169 0.19 -12.29 20.05
C TYR A 169 1.46 -12.00 20.84
N ASP A 170 2.56 -12.70 20.55
CA ASP A 170 3.86 -12.43 21.16
C ASP A 170 4.36 -11.01 20.80
N LEU A 171 4.19 -10.59 19.53
CA LEU A 171 4.51 -9.24 19.06
C LEU A 171 3.71 -8.18 19.82
N LEU A 172 2.40 -8.39 20.01
CA LEU A 172 1.54 -7.46 20.76
C LEU A 172 1.88 -7.42 22.25
N SER A 173 2.21 -8.57 22.84
CA SER A 173 2.54 -8.68 24.26
C SER A 173 3.83 -7.93 24.61
N ALA A 174 4.82 -7.98 23.71
CA ALA A 174 6.11 -7.32 23.88
C ALA A 174 6.05 -5.78 23.81
N HIS A 175 4.99 -5.20 23.22
CA HIS A 175 4.88 -3.76 22.99
C HIS A 175 3.71 -3.11 23.77
N SER A 176 3.23 -3.77 24.83
CA SER A 176 1.96 -3.51 25.51
C SER A 176 1.82 -2.19 26.27
N GLU A 177 2.87 -1.35 26.40
CA GLU A 177 2.75 -0.09 27.17
C GLU A 177 2.27 1.12 26.36
N GLY A 178 2.07 1.01 25.05
CA GLY A 178 1.55 2.15 24.27
C GLY A 178 0.61 1.80 23.13
N LEU A 179 0.45 0.51 22.80
CA LEU A 179 0.13 0.20 21.42
C LEU A 179 -1.34 0.16 21.01
N MET A 180 -2.38 -0.22 21.77
CA MET A 180 -3.72 -0.25 21.10
C MET A 180 -5.03 -0.15 21.91
N ASN A 181 -5.89 0.76 21.43
CA ASN A 181 -7.36 0.65 21.43
C ASN A 181 -7.89 -0.21 20.24
N CYS A 182 -7.03 -0.59 19.28
CA CYS A 182 -7.41 -1.41 18.12
C CYS A 182 -7.73 -2.86 18.53
N LYS A 183 -8.84 -3.38 18.01
CA LYS A 183 -9.26 -4.77 18.15
C LYS A 183 -8.70 -5.60 17.00
N ILE A 184 -7.85 -6.57 17.33
CA ILE A 184 -7.30 -7.51 16.35
C ILE A 184 -8.19 -8.75 16.33
N ALA A 185 -8.66 -9.13 15.15
CA ALA A 185 -9.57 -10.25 14.95
C ALA A 185 -9.05 -11.18 13.85
N PHE A 186 -9.13 -12.48 14.11
CA PHE A 186 -8.82 -13.52 13.14
C PHE A 186 -10.11 -14.05 12.54
N TYR A 187 -10.08 -14.32 11.24
CA TYR A 187 -11.18 -14.98 10.55
C TYR A 187 -10.64 -16.05 9.62
N CYS A 188 -11.47 -17.05 9.34
CA CYS A 188 -11.19 -18.13 8.41
C CYS A 188 -11.74 -17.77 7.03
#